data_AF-A0A7S1CBN4-F1
#
_entry.id   AF-A0A7S1CBN4-F1
#
_cell.length_a   1.000
_cell.length_b   1.000
_cell.length_c   1.000
_cell.angle_alpha   90.00
_cell.angle_beta   90.00
_cell.angle_gamma   90.00
#
_symmetry.space_group_name_H-M   'P 1'
#
loop_
_entity.id
_entity.type
_entity.pdbx_description
1 polymer ?
#
loop_
_entity_poly.entity_id
_entity_poly.type
_entity_poly.pdbx_seq_one_letter_code
_entity_poly.pdbx_strand_id
1 'polypeptide(L)'
;EKWVAPLLTKLLSDYVKEECFSPDKVEVAVWSGYVVLNDLELKPTALDFLQLPLRVVRGYVGRLEFQIPWGNPGSKQSTVKVDEVFIVAETKYDWTPEELRAWRDADKRRRLEAAEAYEEKRRDSAGAGGSKASEAEAAGFVGRLATKIVENLQVTIRGLHVRVEDRRSNPERPFAFGVTLEGLVARSTNARWVHEFVDPTTQGAGGFVYKLISLIHLSVYWNEDDRVHTEGSGGGGG
;
A
#
# COMPACT_ATOMS: atom_id res chain seq x y z
N GLU A 1 -10.53 -6.35 20.70
CA GLU A 1 -9.78 -7.54 20.23
C GLU A 1 -10.43 -8.22 19.03
N LYS A 2 -11.75 -8.51 19.01
CA LYS A 2 -12.49 -9.11 17.87
C LYS A 2 -12.48 -8.38 16.50
N TRP A 3 -11.84 -7.21 16.39
CA TRP A 3 -11.92 -6.35 15.20
C TRP A 3 -10.65 -6.34 14.35
N VAL A 4 -9.55 -6.87 14.89
CA VAL A 4 -8.23 -6.73 14.29
C VAL A 4 -8.04 -7.67 13.10
N ALA A 5 -8.41 -8.94 13.25
CA ALA A 5 -8.31 -9.90 12.16
C ALA A 5 -9.22 -9.53 10.97
N PRO A 6 -10.49 -9.12 11.16
CA PRO A 6 -11.30 -8.60 10.06
C PRO A 6 -10.69 -7.39 9.35
N LEU A 7 -10.02 -6.49 10.09
CA LEU A 7 -9.35 -5.33 9.50
C LEU A 7 -8.14 -5.75 8.65
N LEU A 8 -7.28 -6.62 9.17
CA LEU A 8 -6.11 -7.08 8.43
C LEU A 8 -6.52 -7.91 7.21
N THR A 9 -7.50 -8.81 7.36
CA THR A 9 -8.09 -9.56 6.26
C THR A 9 -8.60 -8.63 5.18
N LYS A 10 -9.38 -7.59 5.54
CA LYS A 10 -9.84 -6.59 4.58
C LYS A 10 -8.69 -5.89 3.87
N LEU A 11 -7.66 -5.44 4.60
CA LEU A 11 -6.50 -4.78 4.01
C LEU A 11 -5.75 -5.70 3.04
N LEU A 12 -5.54 -6.97 3.39
CA LEU A 12 -4.87 -7.94 2.53
C LEU A 12 -5.72 -8.29 1.31
N SER A 13 -7.04 -8.43 1.49
CA SER A 13 -7.99 -8.76 0.41
C SER A 13 -8.01 -7.72 -0.71
N ASP A 14 -7.63 -6.47 -0.47
CA ASP A 14 -7.58 -5.46 -1.54
C ASP A 14 -6.38 -5.66 -2.48
N TYR A 15 -5.29 -6.30 -2.01
CA TYR A 15 -4.03 -6.42 -2.76
C TYR A 15 -3.61 -7.85 -3.11
N VAL A 16 -3.96 -8.82 -2.27
CA VAL A 16 -3.48 -10.21 -2.33
C VAL A 16 -4.66 -11.14 -2.64
N LYS A 17 -4.43 -12.16 -3.47
CA LYS A 17 -5.45 -13.18 -3.75
C LYS A 17 -5.81 -13.93 -2.48
N GLU A 18 -7.11 -14.16 -2.28
CA GLU A 18 -7.63 -14.79 -1.06
C GLU A 18 -7.16 -16.25 -0.90
N GLU A 19 -6.79 -16.90 -1.99
CA GLU A 19 -6.22 -18.25 -2.00
C GLU A 19 -4.87 -18.32 -1.25
N CYS A 20 -4.14 -17.20 -1.15
CA CYS A 20 -2.83 -17.15 -0.50
C CYS A 20 -2.92 -17.05 1.03
N PHE A 21 -4.08 -16.70 1.58
CA PHE A 21 -4.25 -16.58 3.03
C PHE A 21 -5.63 -17.08 3.47
N SER A 22 -5.66 -18.10 4.33
CA SER A 22 -6.89 -18.54 4.97
C SER A 22 -7.24 -17.60 6.12
N PRO A 23 -8.49 -17.10 6.21
CA PRO A 23 -8.95 -16.25 7.32
C PRO A 23 -8.63 -16.85 8.68
N ASP A 24 -8.78 -18.17 8.84
CA ASP A 24 -8.53 -18.88 10.10
C ASP A 24 -7.05 -18.83 10.52
N LYS A 25 -6.13 -18.92 9.54
CA LYS A 25 -4.67 -18.83 9.81
C LYS A 25 -4.25 -17.41 10.14
N VAL A 26 -4.85 -16.41 9.49
CA VAL A 26 -4.63 -14.99 9.78
C VAL A 26 -5.18 -14.66 11.16
N GLU A 27 -6.38 -15.15 11.51
CA GLU A 27 -7.00 -14.94 12.83
C GLU A 27 -6.07 -15.42 13.95
N VAL A 28 -5.60 -16.67 13.92
CA VAL A 28 -4.71 -17.24 14.97
C VAL A 28 -3.41 -16.44 15.12
N ALA A 29 -2.79 -16.02 14.00
CA ALA A 29 -1.54 -15.26 14.02
C ALA A 29 -1.74 -13.83 14.55
N VAL A 30 -2.85 -13.19 14.19
CA VAL A 30 -3.20 -11.83 14.64
C VAL A 30 -3.34 -11.76 16.16
N TRP A 31 -3.88 -12.79 16.82
CA TRP A 31 -3.97 -12.83 18.29
C TRP A 31 -2.60 -12.76 18.99
N SER A 32 -1.54 -13.28 18.36
CA SER A 32 -0.19 -13.25 18.93
C SER A 32 0.52 -11.90 18.75
N GLY A 33 -0.05 -10.99 17.95
CA GLY A 33 0.62 -9.75 17.54
C GLY A 33 1.71 -9.95 16.49
N TYR A 34 1.83 -11.16 15.92
CA TYR A 34 2.83 -11.52 14.93
C TYR A 34 2.21 -12.37 13.81
N VAL A 35 2.28 -11.86 12.59
CA VAL A 35 1.73 -12.52 11.39
C VAL A 35 2.83 -12.65 10.36
N VAL A 36 3.03 -13.84 9.81
CA VAL A 36 3.92 -14.08 8.68
C VAL A 36 3.13 -14.80 7.60
N LEU A 37 3.16 -14.23 6.41
CA LEU A 37 2.59 -14.80 5.21
C LEU A 37 3.73 -14.95 4.19
N ASN A 38 3.71 -16.02 3.42
CA ASN A 38 4.72 -16.30 2.40
C ASN A 38 4.02 -16.61 1.08
N ASP A 39 4.76 -16.46 -0.01
CA ASP A 39 4.34 -16.86 -1.36
C ASP A 39 2.98 -16.26 -1.75
N LEU A 40 2.86 -14.95 -1.59
CA LEU A 40 1.63 -14.22 -1.84
C LEU A 40 1.55 -13.81 -3.31
N GLU A 41 0.38 -14.02 -3.91
CA GLU A 41 0.07 -13.54 -5.25
C GLU A 41 -0.76 -12.27 -5.18
N LEU A 42 -0.39 -11.27 -5.97
CA LEU A 42 -1.13 -10.01 -6.03
C LEU A 42 -2.36 -10.11 -6.96
N LYS A 43 -3.41 -9.38 -6.60
CA LYS A 43 -4.60 -9.21 -7.46
C LYS A 43 -4.25 -8.32 -8.67
N PRO A 44 -4.94 -8.49 -9.82
CA PRO A 44 -4.79 -7.60 -10.97
C PRO A 44 -4.98 -6.11 -10.66
N THR A 45 -5.79 -5.81 -9.63
CA THR A 45 -6.16 -4.49 -9.12
C THR A 45 -5.22 -3.94 -8.04
N ALA A 46 -4.14 -4.66 -7.70
CA ALA A 46 -3.28 -4.30 -6.57
C ALA A 46 -2.56 -2.94 -6.75
N LEU A 47 -2.50 -2.41 -7.98
CA LEU A 47 -1.93 -1.09 -8.29
C LEU A 47 -2.99 0.00 -8.49
N ASP A 48 -4.29 -0.30 -8.36
CA ASP A 48 -5.38 0.66 -8.62
C ASP A 48 -5.32 1.89 -7.71
N PHE A 49 -4.72 1.76 -6.52
CA PHE A 49 -4.48 2.88 -5.60
C PHE A 49 -3.62 4.01 -6.22
N LEU A 50 -2.75 3.66 -7.19
CA LEU A 50 -1.95 4.63 -7.95
C LEU A 50 -2.81 5.47 -8.90
N GLN A 51 -4.05 5.03 -9.19
CA GLN A 51 -4.96 5.62 -10.18
C GLN A 51 -4.37 5.69 -11.59
N LEU A 52 -3.39 4.84 -11.88
CA LEU A 52 -2.83 4.71 -13.20
C LEU A 52 -3.63 3.67 -13.97
N PRO A 53 -3.72 3.78 -15.32
CA PRO A 53 -4.33 2.76 -16.16
C PRO A 53 -3.39 1.56 -16.28
N LEU A 54 -3.08 0.91 -15.16
CA LEU A 54 -2.18 -0.24 -15.07
C LEU A 54 -2.96 -1.43 -14.54
N ARG A 55 -2.64 -2.61 -15.07
CA ARG A 55 -3.14 -3.90 -14.60
C ARG A 55 -1.96 -4.77 -14.22
N VAL A 56 -2.00 -5.38 -13.04
CA VAL A 56 -1.00 -6.39 -12.66
C VAL A 56 -1.25 -7.66 -13.47
N VAL A 57 -0.26 -8.05 -14.28
CA VAL A 57 -0.26 -9.30 -15.05
C VAL A 57 0.28 -10.44 -14.20
N ARG A 58 1.38 -10.18 -13.47
CA ARG A 58 1.95 -11.09 -12.48
C ARG A 58 2.43 -10.27 -11.30
N GLY A 59 2.13 -10.72 -10.09
CA GLY A 59 2.61 -10.08 -8.88
C GLY A 59 2.88 -11.12 -7.82
N TYR A 60 4.05 -11.05 -7.21
CA TYR A 60 4.52 -11.98 -6.20
C TYR A 60 5.15 -11.20 -5.05
N VAL A 61 4.86 -11.63 -3.83
CA VAL A 61 5.53 -11.19 -2.61
C VAL A 61 6.01 -12.43 -1.87
N GLY A 62 7.32 -12.59 -1.74
CA GLY A 62 7.92 -13.78 -1.13
C GLY A 62 7.58 -13.90 0.34
N ARG A 63 7.67 -12.79 1.09
CA ARG A 63 7.32 -12.78 2.50
C ARG A 63 6.74 -11.43 2.94
N LEU A 64 5.68 -11.52 3.74
CA LEU A 64 5.02 -10.40 4.38
C LEU A 64 4.91 -10.67 5.88
N GLU A 65 5.55 -9.84 6.69
CA GLU A 65 5.60 -9.96 8.14
C GLU A 65 5.01 -8.71 8.80
N PHE A 66 4.09 -8.92 9.74
CA PHE A 66 3.53 -7.89 10.59
C PHE A 66 3.86 -8.20 12.05
N GLN A 67 4.35 -7.21 12.77
CA GLN A 67 4.48 -7.25 14.21
C GLN A 67 3.76 -6.04 14.81
N ILE A 68 2.58 -6.28 15.39
CA ILE A 68 1.73 -5.21 15.92
C ILE A 68 1.40 -5.53 17.39
N PRO A 69 1.83 -4.68 18.33
CA PRO A 69 1.59 -4.90 19.76
C PRO A 69 0.16 -4.49 20.15
N TRP A 70 -0.85 -5.30 19.80
CA TRP A 70 -2.27 -4.98 19.97
C TRP A 70 -2.69 -4.60 21.40
N GLY A 71 -2.07 -5.24 22.40
CA GLY A 71 -2.37 -4.96 23.81
C GLY A 71 -1.85 -3.60 24.30
N ASN A 72 -0.82 -3.04 23.64
CA ASN A 72 -0.32 -1.71 23.94
C ASN A 72 0.41 -1.06 22.74
N PRO A 73 -0.35 -0.63 21.71
CA PRO A 73 0.22 -0.11 20.46
C PRO A 73 0.89 1.25 20.61
N GLY A 74 0.75 1.88 21.78
CA GLY A 74 1.41 3.11 22.16
C GLY A 74 2.65 2.93 23.04
N SER A 75 3.18 1.70 23.22
CA SER A 75 4.44 1.49 23.98
C SER A 75 5.53 0.75 23.22
N LYS A 76 5.20 0.14 22.08
CA LYS A 76 6.13 -0.59 21.23
C LYS A 76 5.88 -0.25 19.76
N GLN A 77 6.94 -0.25 18.97
CA GLN A 77 6.87 0.07 17.54
C GLN A 77 6.17 -1.05 16.77
N SER A 78 5.24 -0.68 15.88
CA SER A 78 4.65 -1.64 14.94
C SER A 78 5.60 -1.80 13.76
N THR A 79 5.91 -3.02 13.34
CA THR A 79 6.77 -3.26 12.18
C THR A 79 6.04 -4.01 11.09
N VAL A 80 6.29 -3.60 9.85
CA VAL A 80 5.85 -4.28 8.62
C VAL A 80 7.07 -4.51 7.76
N LYS A 81 7.31 -5.76 7.39
CA LYS A 81 8.39 -6.14 6.48
C LYS A 81 7.81 -6.84 5.27
N VAL A 82 8.27 -6.42 4.09
CA VAL A 82 7.88 -7.00 2.81
C VAL A 82 9.17 -7.37 2.09
N ASP A 83 9.39 -8.65 1.85
CA ASP A 83 10.58 -9.15 1.17
C ASP A 83 10.17 -9.75 -0.18
N GLU A 84 11.02 -9.51 -1.19
CA GLU A 84 10.92 -10.08 -2.54
C GLU A 84 9.61 -9.73 -3.25
N VAL A 85 9.47 -8.45 -3.62
CA VAL A 85 8.29 -7.92 -4.30
C VAL A 85 8.57 -7.81 -5.80
N PHE A 86 7.96 -8.68 -6.58
CA PHE A 86 8.07 -8.68 -8.04
C PHE A 86 6.70 -8.39 -8.66
N ILE A 87 6.62 -7.32 -9.45
CA ILE A 87 5.37 -6.90 -10.11
C ILE A 87 5.66 -6.69 -11.59
N VAL A 88 4.95 -7.43 -12.43
CA VAL A 88 4.82 -7.16 -13.87
C VAL A 88 3.42 -6.64 -14.12
N ALA A 89 3.34 -5.39 -14.54
CA ALA A 89 2.11 -4.71 -14.91
C ALA A 89 2.11 -4.36 -16.39
N GLU A 90 0.93 -4.14 -16.94
CA GLU A 90 0.75 -3.62 -18.29
C GLU A 90 -0.21 -2.44 -18.26
N THR A 91 -0.11 -1.59 -19.27
CA THR A 91 -1.06 -0.50 -19.50
C THR A 91 -2.42 -1.04 -19.97
N LYS A 92 -3.49 -0.67 -19.27
CA LYS A 92 -4.88 -0.99 -19.63
C LYS A 92 -5.34 -0.04 -20.74
N TYR A 93 -5.67 -0.60 -21.91
CA TYR A 93 -6.15 0.17 -23.08
C TYR A 93 -7.58 -0.18 -23.51
N ASP A 94 -8.08 -1.33 -23.08
CA ASP A 94 -9.38 -1.91 -23.39
C ASP A 94 -10.47 -1.40 -22.43
N TRP A 95 -10.65 -0.09 -22.38
CA TRP A 95 -11.73 0.51 -21.60
C TRP A 95 -13.03 0.49 -22.41
N THR A 96 -14.09 -0.09 -21.85
CA THR A 96 -15.44 0.19 -22.35
C THR A 96 -15.75 1.68 -22.18
N PRO A 97 -16.67 2.26 -23.00
CA PRO A 97 -17.08 3.65 -22.83
C PRO A 97 -17.61 3.95 -21.43
N GLU A 98 -18.24 2.98 -20.78
CA GLU A 98 -18.75 3.07 -19.41
C GLU A 98 -17.61 3.09 -18.39
N GLU A 99 -16.63 2.18 -18.48
CA GLU A 99 -15.48 2.17 -17.58
C GLU A 99 -14.62 3.43 -17.73
N LEU A 100 -14.42 3.93 -18.95
CA LEU A 100 -13.66 5.15 -19.19
C LEU A 100 -14.38 6.37 -18.58
N ARG A 101 -15.71 6.45 -18.71
CA ARG A 101 -16.52 7.50 -18.06
C ARG A 101 -16.42 7.38 -16.55
N ALA A 102 -16.62 6.18 -16.00
CA ALA A 102 -16.53 5.94 -14.56
C ALA A 102 -15.16 6.33 -14.00
N TRP A 103 -14.07 5.98 -14.71
CA TRP A 103 -12.71 6.36 -14.32
C TRP A 103 -12.50 7.87 -14.34
N ARG A 104 -12.95 8.56 -15.40
CA ARG A 104 -12.86 10.03 -15.50
C ARG A 104 -13.70 10.74 -14.45
N ASP A 105 -14.91 10.25 -14.20
CA ASP A 105 -15.80 10.81 -13.19
C ASP A 105 -15.24 10.60 -11.79
N ALA A 106 -14.64 9.44 -11.53
CA ALA A 106 -13.96 9.14 -10.26
C ALA A 106 -12.72 10.03 -10.06
N ASP A 107 -11.86 10.20 -11.07
CA ASP A 107 -10.71 11.12 -11.01
C ASP A 107 -11.17 12.56 -10.76
N LYS A 108 -12.19 13.02 -11.50
CA LYS A 108 -12.75 14.36 -11.31
C LYS A 108 -13.32 14.56 -9.90
N ARG A 109 -14.13 13.61 -9.42
CA ARG A 109 -14.73 13.68 -8.09
C ARG A 109 -13.66 13.70 -7.01
N ARG A 110 -12.66 12.84 -7.12
CA ARG A 110 -11.54 12.78 -6.17
C ARG A 110 -10.75 14.09 -6.13
N ARG A 111 -10.50 14.71 -7.28
CA ARG A 111 -9.84 16.03 -7.34
C ARG A 111 -10.67 17.11 -6.65
N LEU A 112 -12.00 17.07 -6.81
CA LEU A 112 -12.90 17.97 -6.10
C LEU A 112 -12.87 17.72 -4.59
N GLU A 113 -13.03 16.47 -4.15
CA GLU A 113 -12.98 16.08 -2.73
C GLU A 113 -11.64 16.47 -2.07
N ALA A 114 -10.51 16.27 -2.77
CA ALA A 114 -9.20 16.67 -2.28
C ALA A 114 -9.07 18.20 -2.15
N ALA A 115 -9.64 18.97 -3.09
CA ALA A 115 -9.66 20.42 -3.03
C ALA A 115 -10.60 20.93 -1.92
N GLU A 116 -11.76 20.30 -1.74
CA GLU A 116 -12.72 20.61 -0.67
C GLU A 116 -12.12 20.32 0.70
N ALA A 117 -11.48 19.15 0.89
CA ALA A 117 -10.81 18.81 2.14
C ALA A 117 -9.64 19.75 2.46
N TYR A 118 -8.96 20.27 1.44
CA TYR A 118 -7.92 21.29 1.61
C TYR A 118 -8.52 22.63 2.07
N GLU A 119 -9.62 23.08 1.44
CA GLU A 119 -10.33 24.30 1.83
C GLU A 119 -10.99 24.19 3.21
N GLU A 120 -11.54 23.03 3.57
CA GLU A 120 -12.11 22.75 4.90
C GLU A 120 -11.03 22.83 5.97
N LYS A 121 -9.88 22.17 5.79
CA LYS A 121 -8.74 22.30 6.70
C LYS A 121 -8.26 23.75 6.83
N ARG A 122 -8.33 24.52 5.74
CA ARG A 122 -8.00 25.96 5.74
C ARG A 122 -9.02 26.78 6.53
N ARG A 123 -10.31 26.46 6.46
CA ARG A 123 -11.38 27.10 7.23
C ARG A 123 -11.37 26.71 8.71
N ASP A 124 -11.12 25.44 9.03
CA ASP A 124 -11.03 24.93 10.41
C ASP A 124 -9.81 25.51 11.13
N SER A 125 -8.70 25.74 10.41
CA SER A 125 -7.55 26.48 10.95
C SER A 125 -7.86 27.97 11.23
N ALA A 126 -8.99 28.48 10.74
CA ALA A 126 -9.44 29.87 10.89
C ALA A 126 -10.72 30.03 11.76
N GLY A 127 -11.33 28.95 12.27
CA GLY A 127 -12.58 29.01 13.03
C GLY A 127 -12.73 27.87 14.03
N ALA A 128 -12.81 28.22 15.32
CA ALA A 128 -13.02 27.27 16.41
C ALA A 128 -14.49 26.80 16.50
N GLY A 129 -14.69 25.49 16.60
CA GLY A 129 -15.79 24.87 17.35
C GLY A 129 -16.93 24.26 16.53
N GLY A 130 -17.15 22.95 16.70
CA GLY A 130 -18.36 22.29 16.20
C GLY A 130 -18.36 20.77 16.25
N SER A 131 -18.32 20.18 17.44
CA SER A 131 -18.45 18.74 17.67
C SER A 131 -19.85 18.19 17.33
N LYS A 132 -19.93 17.09 16.57
CA LYS A 132 -21.10 16.19 16.52
C LYS A 132 -20.65 14.75 16.83
N ALA A 133 -21.04 14.24 17.99
CA ALA A 133 -20.68 12.91 18.48
C ALA A 133 -21.95 12.19 18.96
N SER A 134 -22.21 11.01 18.39
CA SER A 134 -22.90 9.92 19.12
C SER A 134 -22.75 8.54 18.44
N GLU A 135 -22.56 8.45 17.12
CA GLU A 135 -22.18 7.19 16.43
C GLU A 135 -20.65 7.02 16.24
N ALA A 136 -19.90 8.05 16.62
CA ALA A 136 -18.47 8.20 16.39
C ALA A 136 -17.57 7.48 17.41
N GLU A 137 -18.09 6.79 18.42
CA GLU A 137 -17.25 6.24 19.51
C GLU A 137 -16.51 4.96 19.13
N ALA A 138 -17.17 3.99 18.48
CA ALA A 138 -16.52 2.76 18.03
C ALA A 138 -15.62 3.03 16.80
N ALA A 139 -16.12 3.81 15.84
CA ALA A 139 -15.32 4.30 14.71
C ALA A 139 -14.15 5.19 15.17
N GLY A 140 -14.36 5.99 16.22
CA GLY A 140 -13.33 6.84 16.82
C GLY A 140 -12.29 6.05 17.61
N PHE A 141 -12.65 4.97 18.29
CA PHE A 141 -11.68 4.10 18.96
C PHE A 141 -10.81 3.34 17.95
N VAL A 142 -11.41 2.78 16.89
CA VAL A 142 -10.68 2.15 15.78
C VAL A 142 -9.80 3.18 15.06
N GLY A 143 -10.32 4.38 14.81
CA GLY A 143 -9.57 5.49 14.22
C GLY A 143 -8.35 5.88 15.06
N ARG A 144 -8.52 6.10 16.37
CA ARG A 144 -7.41 6.40 17.29
C ARG A 144 -6.37 5.28 17.35
N LEU A 145 -6.81 4.02 17.32
CA LEU A 145 -5.93 2.86 17.29
C LEU A 145 -5.12 2.80 15.98
N ALA A 146 -5.79 2.97 14.85
CA ALA A 146 -5.15 3.01 13.54
C ALA A 146 -4.14 4.16 13.44
N THR A 147 -4.50 5.35 13.93
CA THR A 147 -3.59 6.50 14.00
C THR A 147 -2.35 6.18 14.83
N LYS A 148 -2.49 5.60 16.02
CA LYS A 148 -1.35 5.20 16.87
C LYS A 148 -0.45 4.16 16.19
N ILE A 149 -1.05 3.20 15.48
CA ILE A 149 -0.30 2.20 14.71
C ILE A 149 0.49 2.89 13.61
N VAL A 150 -0.14 3.77 12.82
CA VAL A 150 0.50 4.51 11.71
C VAL A 150 1.60 5.44 12.21
N GLU A 151 1.38 6.15 13.32
CA GLU A 151 2.35 7.07 13.93
C GLU A 151 3.67 6.37 14.26
N ASN A 152 3.62 5.13 14.74
CA ASN A 152 4.80 4.34 15.13
C ASN A 152 5.11 3.17 14.18
N LEU A 153 4.46 3.14 13.01
CA LEU A 153 4.70 2.12 12.00
C LEU A 153 6.09 2.29 11.38
N GLN A 154 6.89 1.23 11.46
CA GLN A 154 8.10 1.07 10.70
C GLN A 154 7.84 0.12 9.53
N VAL A 155 8.22 0.55 8.33
CA VAL A 155 8.05 -0.24 7.11
C VAL A 155 9.43 -0.55 6.55
N THR A 156 9.68 -1.81 6.24
CA THR A 156 10.86 -2.26 5.51
C THR A 156 10.41 -3.01 4.26
N ILE A 157 10.88 -2.60 3.09
CA ILE A 157 10.66 -3.34 1.84
C ILE A 157 12.04 -3.75 1.32
N ARG A 158 12.21 -4.98 0.89
CA ARG A 158 13.47 -5.48 0.31
C ARG A 158 13.22 -6.19 -1.00
N GLY A 159 14.14 -6.00 -1.95
CA GLY A 159 14.06 -6.65 -3.25
C GLY A 159 12.77 -6.31 -3.99
N LEU A 160 12.54 -5.02 -4.23
CA LEU A 160 11.40 -4.55 -5.02
C LEU A 160 11.81 -4.41 -6.48
N HIS A 161 11.01 -5.00 -7.37
CA HIS A 161 11.10 -4.80 -8.81
C HIS A 161 9.69 -4.65 -9.39
N VAL A 162 9.41 -3.46 -9.90
CA VAL A 162 8.18 -3.16 -10.63
C VAL A 162 8.54 -2.94 -12.09
N ARG A 163 7.93 -3.72 -12.98
CA ARG A 163 8.10 -3.67 -14.42
C ARG A 163 6.76 -3.39 -15.06
N VAL A 164 6.68 -2.32 -15.85
CA VAL A 164 5.52 -1.96 -16.64
C VAL A 164 5.84 -2.23 -18.11
N GLU A 165 5.05 -3.08 -18.74
CA GLU A 165 5.17 -3.41 -20.15
C GLU A 165 4.09 -2.70 -20.96
N ASP A 166 4.49 -2.06 -22.07
CA ASP A 166 3.57 -1.48 -23.03
C ASP A 166 3.84 -2.05 -24.42
N ARG A 167 2.84 -2.75 -24.95
CA ARG A 167 2.88 -3.38 -26.28
C ARG A 167 1.83 -2.81 -27.22
N ARG A 168 1.00 -1.87 -26.75
CA ARG A 168 -0.17 -1.38 -27.50
C ARG A 168 -0.05 0.08 -27.89
N SER A 169 0.65 0.91 -27.13
CA SER A 169 0.91 2.32 -27.53
C SER A 169 1.63 2.40 -28.86
N ASN A 170 2.67 1.57 -29.03
CA ASN A 170 3.40 1.43 -30.27
C ASN A 170 3.67 -0.06 -30.56
N PRO A 171 2.79 -0.74 -31.32
CA PRO A 171 2.95 -2.15 -31.63
C PRO A 171 4.24 -2.49 -32.39
N GLU A 172 4.82 -1.53 -33.13
CA GLU A 172 6.08 -1.74 -33.86
C GLU A 172 7.31 -1.69 -32.95
N ARG A 173 7.20 -1.01 -31.81
CA ARG A 173 8.28 -0.81 -30.82
C ARG A 173 7.71 -0.97 -29.40
N PRO A 174 7.41 -2.21 -28.98
CA PRO A 174 7.04 -2.47 -27.60
C PRO A 174 8.20 -2.07 -26.68
N PHE A 175 7.87 -1.57 -25.51
CA PHE A 175 8.87 -1.18 -24.52
C PHE A 175 8.46 -1.63 -23.14
N ALA A 176 9.45 -1.67 -22.25
CA ALA A 176 9.21 -1.89 -20.84
C ALA A 176 9.98 -0.87 -20.01
N PHE A 177 9.28 -0.27 -19.08
CA PHE A 177 9.85 0.58 -18.06
C PHE A 177 9.90 -0.19 -16.75
N GLY A 178 10.91 0.04 -15.92
CA GLY A 178 10.87 -0.54 -14.58
C GLY A 178 11.68 0.21 -13.55
N VAL A 179 11.31 -0.05 -12.30
CA VAL A 179 11.94 0.49 -11.10
C VAL A 179 12.38 -0.70 -10.26
N THR A 180 13.62 -0.66 -9.80
CA THR A 180 14.20 -1.64 -8.88
C THR A 180 14.72 -0.92 -7.65
N LEU A 181 14.60 -1.58 -6.50
CA LEU A 181 15.04 -1.06 -5.23
C LEU A 181 15.49 -2.22 -4.35
N GLU A 182 16.73 -2.18 -3.87
CA GLU A 182 17.22 -3.20 -2.93
C GLU A 182 16.52 -3.08 -1.59
N GLY A 183 16.36 -1.85 -1.08
CA GLY A 183 15.77 -1.60 0.23
C GLY A 183 15.03 -0.27 0.33
N LEU A 184 13.85 -0.30 0.93
CA LEU A 184 13.14 0.86 1.47
C LEU A 184 13.03 0.69 2.98
N VAL A 185 13.39 1.71 3.74
CA VAL A 185 13.17 1.73 5.19
C VAL A 185 12.50 3.02 5.58
N ALA A 186 11.27 2.95 6.08
CA ALA A 186 10.53 4.07 6.64
C ALA A 186 10.42 3.91 8.16
N ARG A 187 10.93 4.88 8.93
CA ARG A 187 10.94 4.84 10.41
C ARG A 187 10.41 6.13 11.00
N SER A 188 9.69 6.03 12.11
CA SER A 188 9.37 7.19 12.94
C SER A 188 10.64 7.74 13.58
N THR A 189 10.70 9.07 13.68
CA THR A 189 11.81 9.81 14.29
C THR A 189 11.26 10.93 15.17
N ASN A 190 12.10 11.49 16.02
CA ASN A 190 11.80 12.73 16.71
C ASN A 190 12.13 13.96 15.83
N ALA A 191 11.86 15.17 16.34
CA ALA A 191 12.14 16.43 15.63
C ALA A 191 13.64 16.65 15.29
N ARG A 192 14.54 15.81 15.81
CA ARG A 192 15.99 15.84 15.53
C ARG A 192 16.42 14.71 14.59
N TRP A 193 15.48 14.00 13.97
CA TRP A 193 15.73 12.87 13.06
C TRP A 193 16.43 11.67 13.71
N VAL A 194 16.39 11.58 15.04
CA VAL A 194 16.93 10.43 15.78
C VAL A 194 15.87 9.34 15.86
N HIS A 195 16.30 8.09 15.62
CA HIS A 195 15.45 6.91 15.73
C HIS A 195 15.15 6.60 17.19
N GLU A 196 13.91 6.80 17.60
CA GLU A 196 13.43 6.43 18.93
C GLU A 196 11.94 6.08 18.85
N PHE A 197 11.44 5.32 19.82
CA PHE A 197 9.99 5.24 20.02
C PHE A 197 9.48 6.64 20.37
N VAL A 198 8.52 7.11 19.60
CA VAL A 198 7.93 8.42 19.82
C VAL A 198 6.64 8.23 20.61
N ASP A 199 6.66 8.63 21.88
CA ASP A 199 5.43 8.76 22.65
C ASP A 199 4.69 10.03 22.17
N PRO A 200 3.48 9.89 21.56
CA PRO A 200 2.70 11.03 21.07
C PRO A 200 2.35 12.06 22.14
N THR A 201 2.40 11.66 23.43
CA THR A 201 2.13 12.56 24.56
C THR A 201 3.33 13.43 24.94
N THR A 202 4.54 13.05 24.51
CA THR A 202 5.80 13.74 24.86
C THR A 202 6.36 14.61 23.72
N GLN A 203 5.84 14.49 22.50
CA GLN A 203 6.22 15.38 21.41
C GLN A 203 5.66 16.78 21.67
N GLY A 204 6.54 17.71 22.03
CA GLY A 204 6.20 19.08 22.39
C GLY A 204 5.34 19.78 21.34
N ALA A 205 4.24 20.38 21.82
CA ALA A 205 3.44 21.52 21.33
C ALA A 205 3.04 21.65 19.85
N GLY A 206 3.51 20.82 18.92
CA GLY A 206 3.36 21.04 17.47
C GLY A 206 2.53 20.02 16.69
N GLY A 207 2.24 18.83 17.24
CA GLY A 207 1.41 17.81 16.58
C GLY A 207 1.97 17.21 15.29
N PHE A 208 3.27 17.37 15.00
CA PHE A 208 3.90 16.87 13.78
C PHE A 208 4.42 15.43 13.92
N VAL A 209 4.13 14.57 12.94
CA VAL A 209 4.70 13.22 12.83
C VAL A 209 5.92 13.25 11.91
N TYR A 210 7.09 12.86 12.43
CA TYR A 210 8.33 12.80 11.64
C TYR A 210 8.61 11.36 11.20
N LYS A 211 8.73 11.15 9.88
CA LYS A 211 9.13 9.88 9.27
C LYS A 211 10.39 10.08 8.44
N LEU A 212 11.42 9.28 8.67
CA LEU A 212 12.60 9.20 7.82
C LEU A 212 12.44 8.03 6.86
N ILE A 213 12.55 8.29 5.56
CA ILE A 213 12.49 7.28 4.50
C ILE A 213 13.87 7.19 3.85
N SER A 214 14.45 5.99 3.86
CA SER A 214 15.73 5.70 3.21
C SER A 214 15.51 4.73 2.05
N LEU A 215 16.07 5.07 0.89
CA LEU A 215 16.06 4.26 -0.32
C LEU A 215 17.49 3.77 -0.58
N ILE A 216 17.65 2.46 -0.79
CA ILE A 216 18.93 1.79 -0.98
C ILE A 216 18.94 1.20 -2.38
N HIS A 217 19.89 1.64 -3.20
CA HIS A 217 20.07 1.21 -4.59
C HIS A 217 18.78 1.31 -5.43
N LEU A 218 18.14 2.48 -5.42
CA LEU A 218 17.07 2.79 -6.35
C LEU A 218 17.64 2.89 -7.78
N SER A 219 17.07 2.13 -8.70
CA SER A 219 17.41 2.19 -10.12
C SER A 219 16.16 2.19 -10.97
N VAL A 220 16.24 2.87 -12.11
CA VAL A 220 15.16 2.98 -13.09
C VAL A 220 15.73 2.59 -14.44
N TYR A 221 14.99 1.82 -15.21
CA TYR A 221 15.41 1.40 -16.55
C TYR A 221 14.28 1.58 -17.57
N TRP A 222 14.70 1.67 -18.83
CA TRP A 222 13.85 1.74 -19.99
C TRP A 222 14.41 0.80 -21.05
N ASN A 223 13.66 -0.24 -21.37
CA ASN A 223 14.03 -1.24 -22.36
C ASN A 223 13.21 -1.02 -23.63
N GLU A 224 13.88 -0.64 -24.70
CA GLU A 224 13.29 -0.61 -26.05
C GLU A 224 13.35 -2.00 -26.67
N ASP A 225 12.38 -2.32 -27.54
CA ASP A 225 12.31 -3.58 -28.29
C ASP A 225 12.25 -4.85 -27.40
N ASP A 226 11.67 -4.70 -26.20
CA ASP A 226 11.57 -5.80 -25.23
C ASP A 226 10.48 -6.80 -25.63
N ARG A 227 10.79 -7.65 -26.61
CA ARG A 227 9.97 -8.79 -27.04
C ARG A 227 10.08 -9.91 -26.00
N VAL A 228 9.49 -9.75 -24.82
CA VAL A 228 9.58 -10.79 -23.77
C VAL A 228 8.69 -11.98 -24.12
N HIS A 229 9.35 -13.15 -24.12
CA HIS A 229 8.90 -14.51 -24.44
C HIS A 229 7.51 -14.89 -23.91
N THR A 230 6.61 -15.21 -24.85
CA THR A 230 5.54 -16.18 -24.60
C THR A 230 6.03 -17.56 -25.04
N GLU A 231 6.69 -18.30 -24.14
CA GLU A 231 6.74 -19.76 -24.31
C GLU A 231 5.38 -20.33 -23.92
N GLY A 232 4.75 -20.97 -24.88
CA GLY A 232 3.42 -21.57 -24.74
C GLY A 232 2.80 -22.01 -26.07
N SER A 233 3.58 -22.29 -27.11
CA SER A 233 3.08 -23.10 -28.23
C SER A 233 3.20 -24.57 -27.82
N GLY A 234 2.12 -25.11 -27.25
CA GLY A 234 1.90 -26.56 -27.23
C GLY A 234 1.75 -27.07 -28.66
N GLY A 235 2.88 -27.25 -29.34
CA GLY A 235 2.98 -27.99 -30.59
C GLY A 235 3.04 -29.48 -30.28
N GLY A 236 1.90 -30.07 -29.92
CA GLY A 236 1.71 -31.51 -29.97
C GLY A 236 1.42 -31.90 -31.41
N GLY A 237 2.45 -32.33 -32.13
CA GLY A 237 2.29 -32.96 -33.43
C GLY A 237 1.58 -34.30 -33.31
N GLY A 238 0.62 -34.51 -34.23
CA GLY A 238 -0.06 -35.75 -34.54
C GLY A 238 -0.72 -35.61 -35.90
#